data_AF-A0A7C8ZUF8-F1
#
_entry.id   AF-A0A7C8ZUF8-F1
#
_cell.length_a   1.000
_cell.length_b   1.000
_cell.length_c   1.000
_cell.angle_alpha   90.00
_cell.angle_beta   90.00
_cell.angle_gamma   90.00
#
_symmetry.space_group_name_H-M   'P 1'
#
loop_
_entity.id
_entity.type
_entity.pdbx_description
1 polymer ?
#
loop_
_entity_poly.entity_id
_entity_poly.type
_entity_poly.pdbx_seq_one_letter_code
_entity_poly.pdbx_strand_id
1 'polypeptide(L)'
;GLHLAYNNTLLIWAPYGPHWRNLRRVTTILALSTKQIERAKPTRSAEVRVMVRELTRSYEGGAQKVNLNLIFAKLARNLVMRMLNGKPWEYPMIVAPSPMIWTICDFLPVLRWVGYKGIEKGMRKYNRKRDEFLQKLIDKCRESRAIRQTDGVQGHQEMMKTLIEELLDLQEAEPDYYSDYTLKGIILVSKTQPLLR
;
A
#
# COMPACT_ATOMS: atom_id res chain seq x y z
N GLY A 1 15.73 -7.53 8.78
CA GLY A 1 15.19 -8.23 7.60
C GLY A 1 14.13 -9.29 7.91
N LEU A 2 14.53 -10.46 8.45
CA LEU A 2 13.78 -11.72 8.39
C LEU A 2 12.32 -11.68 8.90
N HIS A 3 12.08 -11.13 10.10
CA HIS A 3 10.73 -11.07 10.68
C HIS A 3 9.85 -9.95 10.11
N LEU A 4 10.45 -8.95 9.43
CA LEU A 4 9.73 -7.76 8.99
C LEU A 4 9.27 -7.80 7.54
N ALA A 5 9.86 -8.70 6.74
CA ALA A 5 9.60 -8.87 5.31
C ALA A 5 9.00 -10.24 4.98
N TYR A 6 8.26 -10.85 5.92
CA TYR A 6 7.69 -12.20 5.77
C TYR A 6 8.76 -13.20 5.27
N ASN A 7 9.91 -13.28 5.94
CA ASN A 7 11.07 -14.07 5.49
C ASN A 7 11.63 -13.66 4.11
N ASN A 8 11.78 -12.35 3.86
CA ASN A 8 12.30 -11.82 2.58
C ASN A 8 11.46 -12.20 1.35
N THR A 9 10.15 -12.36 1.51
CA THR A 9 9.24 -12.60 0.37
C THR A 9 8.63 -11.30 -0.18
N LEU A 10 8.88 -10.16 0.48
CA LEU A 10 8.52 -8.84 -0.05
C LEU A 10 9.41 -8.47 -1.24
N LEU A 11 8.85 -7.91 -2.33
CA LEU A 11 9.62 -7.50 -3.52
C LEU A 11 10.84 -6.62 -3.22
N ILE A 12 10.76 -5.78 -2.19
CA ILE A 12 11.83 -4.85 -1.77
C ILE A 12 13.03 -5.63 -1.16
N TRP A 13 12.78 -6.80 -0.58
CA TRP A 13 13.74 -7.58 0.21
C TRP A 13 14.01 -8.97 -0.34
N ALA A 14 13.26 -9.41 -1.34
CA ALA A 14 13.40 -10.72 -1.94
C ALA A 14 14.71 -10.81 -2.76
N PRO A 15 15.49 -11.89 -2.58
CA PRO A 15 16.67 -12.10 -3.40
C PRO A 15 16.25 -12.23 -4.86
N TYR A 16 17.11 -11.76 -5.77
CA TYR A 16 16.84 -11.88 -7.20
C TYR A 16 16.68 -13.35 -7.58
N GLY A 17 15.60 -13.66 -8.30
CA GLY A 17 15.26 -15.03 -8.67
C GLY A 17 13.90 -15.11 -9.38
N PRO A 18 13.40 -16.32 -9.68
CA PRO A 18 12.08 -16.52 -10.29
C PRO A 18 10.95 -15.82 -9.51
N HIS A 19 10.96 -15.94 -8.18
CA HIS A 19 9.95 -15.34 -7.31
C HIS A 19 9.95 -13.80 -7.39
N TRP A 20 11.12 -13.16 -7.24
CA TRP A 20 11.25 -11.71 -7.35
C TRP A 20 10.85 -11.19 -8.74
N ARG A 21 11.23 -11.91 -9.81
CA ARG A 21 10.85 -11.54 -11.18
C ARG A 21 9.33 -11.58 -11.36
N ASN A 22 8.67 -12.61 -10.82
CA ASN A 22 7.22 -12.70 -10.87
C ASN A 22 6.55 -11.59 -10.06
N LEU A 23 6.98 -11.36 -8.81
CA LEU A 23 6.48 -10.25 -7.99
C LEU A 23 6.61 -8.90 -8.70
N ARG A 24 7.77 -8.64 -9.33
CA ARG A 24 8.00 -7.40 -10.08
C ARG A 24 7.05 -7.29 -11.26
N ARG A 25 6.90 -8.37 -12.04
CA ARG A 25 6.00 -8.43 -13.19
C ARG A 25 4.55 -8.16 -12.76
N VAL A 26 4.02 -8.90 -11.80
CA VAL A 26 2.66 -8.75 -11.28
C VAL A 26 2.43 -7.34 -10.74
N THR A 27 3.32 -6.84 -9.87
CA THR A 27 3.21 -5.47 -9.34
C THR A 27 3.19 -4.43 -10.46
N THR A 28 4.05 -4.59 -11.48
CA THR A 28 4.11 -3.66 -12.61
C THR A 28 2.81 -3.69 -13.41
N ILE A 29 2.26 -4.86 -13.69
CA ILE A 29 1.04 -5.02 -14.49
C ILE A 29 -0.18 -4.46 -13.75
N LEU A 30 -0.36 -4.85 -12.48
CA LEU A 30 -1.56 -4.54 -11.71
C LEU A 30 -1.55 -3.13 -11.09
N ALA A 31 -0.37 -2.57 -10.80
CA ALA A 31 -0.27 -1.26 -10.14
C ALA A 31 0.28 -0.15 -11.04
N LEU A 32 1.18 -0.47 -11.99
CA LEU A 32 2.00 0.53 -12.70
C LEU A 32 1.86 0.48 -14.22
N SER A 33 0.98 -0.35 -14.77
CA SER A 33 0.82 -0.44 -16.21
C SER A 33 0.17 0.84 -16.76
N THR A 34 0.41 1.13 -18.04
CA THR A 34 -0.21 2.29 -18.71
C THR A 34 -1.73 2.29 -18.53
N LYS A 35 -2.37 1.11 -18.60
CA LYS A 35 -3.80 0.93 -18.33
C LYS A 35 -4.18 1.43 -16.93
N GLN A 36 -3.42 1.07 -15.90
CA GLN A 36 -3.72 1.46 -14.51
C GLN A 36 -3.44 2.96 -14.26
N ILE A 37 -2.40 3.52 -14.90
CA ILE A 37 -2.11 4.97 -14.84
C ILE A 37 -3.24 5.78 -15.46
N GLU A 38 -3.73 5.36 -16.63
CA GLU A 38 -4.89 5.95 -17.32
C GLU A 38 -6.14 5.82 -16.46
N ARG A 39 -6.39 4.64 -15.89
CA ARG A 39 -7.51 4.38 -14.99
C ARG A 39 -7.48 5.24 -13.72
N ALA A 40 -6.29 5.59 -13.23
CA ALA A 40 -6.14 6.47 -12.07
C ALA A 40 -6.34 7.97 -12.38
N LYS A 41 -6.45 8.39 -13.66
CA LYS A 41 -6.66 9.80 -14.05
C LYS A 41 -7.87 10.46 -13.39
N PRO A 42 -9.11 9.92 -13.48
CA PRO A 42 -10.28 10.58 -12.88
C PRO A 42 -10.13 10.72 -11.37
N THR A 43 -9.59 9.70 -10.71
CA THR A 43 -9.30 9.68 -9.27
C THR A 43 -8.27 10.74 -8.88
N ARG A 44 -7.18 10.86 -9.66
CA ARG A 44 -6.14 11.86 -9.45
C ARG A 44 -6.70 13.27 -9.55
N SER A 45 -7.47 13.54 -10.61
CA SER A 45 -8.10 14.84 -10.81
C SER A 45 -9.09 15.17 -9.69
N ALA A 46 -9.85 14.19 -9.20
CA ALA A 46 -10.76 14.38 -8.07
C ALA A 46 -10.02 14.73 -6.77
N GLU A 47 -8.94 14.02 -6.44
CA GLU A 47 -8.14 14.28 -5.24
C GLU A 47 -7.39 15.62 -5.32
N VAL A 48 -6.85 15.98 -6.49
CA VAL A 48 -6.23 17.30 -6.69
C VAL A 48 -7.25 18.41 -6.47
N ARG A 49 -8.49 18.27 -6.96
CA ARG A 49 -9.57 19.23 -6.71
C ARG A 49 -9.95 19.33 -5.23
N VAL A 50 -9.91 18.23 -4.47
CA VAL A 50 -10.17 18.26 -3.02
C VAL A 50 -9.06 19.02 -2.31
N MET A 51 -7.80 18.72 -2.63
CA MET A 51 -6.63 19.39 -2.08
C MET A 51 -6.62 20.89 -2.37
N VAL A 52 -6.88 21.30 -3.62
CA VAL A 52 -6.96 22.72 -3.99
C VAL A 52 -8.08 23.42 -3.22
N ARG A 53 -9.25 22.78 -3.06
CA ARG A 53 -10.35 23.35 -2.28
C ARG A 53 -10.02 23.52 -0.79
N GLU A 54 -9.32 22.56 -0.18
CA GLU A 54 -8.84 22.67 1.20
C GLU A 54 -7.88 23.86 1.35
N LEU A 55 -6.94 24.03 0.41
CA LEU A 55 -5.99 25.14 0.37
C LEU A 55 -6.66 26.51 0.20
N THR A 56 -7.63 26.60 -0.71
CA THR A 56 -8.37 27.85 -0.93
C THR A 56 -9.29 28.20 0.23
N ARG A 57 -9.79 27.21 0.97
CA ARG A 57 -10.68 27.43 2.11
C ARG A 57 -9.93 27.81 3.39
N SER A 58 -8.70 27.32 3.56
CA SER A 58 -7.83 27.77 4.66
C SER A 58 -7.29 29.19 4.47
N TYR A 59 -7.46 29.76 3.26
CA TYR A 59 -7.05 31.11 2.93
C TYR A 59 -8.05 32.14 3.46
N GLU A 60 -7.87 32.57 4.71
CA GLU A 60 -8.63 33.68 5.32
C GLU A 60 -8.01 35.05 5.00
N GLY A 61 -7.76 35.32 3.71
CA GLY A 61 -7.40 36.67 3.24
C GLY A 61 -5.95 37.12 3.49
N GLY A 62 -5.03 36.22 3.83
CA GLY A 62 -3.61 36.54 4.05
C GLY A 62 -2.63 35.44 3.63
N ALA A 63 -1.33 35.77 3.56
CA ALA A 63 -0.28 34.82 3.20
C ALA A 63 -0.09 33.76 4.30
N GLN A 64 -0.63 32.56 4.10
CA GLN A 64 -0.50 31.44 5.02
C GLN A 64 0.66 30.52 4.62
N LYS A 65 1.55 30.21 5.56
CA LYS A 65 2.61 29.22 5.34
C LYS A 65 2.02 27.81 5.36
N VAL A 66 2.11 27.11 4.25
CA VAL A 66 1.59 25.75 4.11
C VAL A 66 2.70 24.73 3.98
N ASN A 67 2.57 23.59 4.65
CA ASN A 67 3.50 22.47 4.52
C ASN A 67 3.12 21.60 3.31
N LEU A 68 3.76 21.87 2.17
CA LEU A 68 3.54 21.13 0.92
C LEU A 68 3.84 19.63 1.05
N ASN A 69 4.84 19.24 1.86
CA ASN A 69 5.18 17.82 2.04
C ASN A 69 4.02 17.04 2.67
N LEU A 70 3.33 17.62 3.65
CA LEU A 70 2.18 16.99 4.29
C LEU A 70 1.01 16.83 3.31
N ILE A 71 0.81 17.84 2.47
CA ILE A 71 -0.26 17.88 1.49
C ILE A 71 -0.03 16.86 0.36
N PHE A 72 1.18 16.82 -0.21
CA PHE A 72 1.53 15.82 -1.21
C PHE A 72 1.51 14.40 -0.64
N ALA A 73 1.93 14.20 0.61
CA ALA A 73 1.81 12.91 1.28
C ALA A 73 0.34 12.49 1.47
N LYS A 74 -0.57 13.42 1.81
CA LYS A 74 -2.02 13.16 1.88
C LYS A 74 -2.59 12.80 0.51
N LEU A 75 -2.24 13.53 -0.54
CA LEU A 75 -2.66 13.26 -1.92
C LEU A 75 -2.21 11.87 -2.40
N ALA A 76 -0.92 11.57 -2.26
CA ALA A 76 -0.35 10.28 -2.68
C ALA A 76 -1.01 9.11 -1.94
N ARG A 77 -1.21 9.25 -0.63
CA ARG A 77 -1.90 8.25 0.20
C ARG A 77 -3.33 7.99 -0.27
N ASN A 78 -4.12 9.04 -0.48
CA ASN A 78 -5.51 8.89 -0.91
C ASN A 78 -5.62 8.25 -2.29
N LEU A 79 -4.72 8.63 -3.21
CA LEU A 79 -4.65 8.07 -4.55
C LEU A 79 -4.36 6.57 -4.51
N VAL A 80 -3.32 6.14 -3.78
CA VAL A 80 -2.98 4.72 -3.63
C VAL A 80 -4.13 3.94 -3.00
N MET A 81 -4.80 4.50 -2.01
CA MET A 81 -5.89 3.80 -1.32
C MET A 81 -7.11 3.59 -2.19
N ARG A 82 -7.51 4.60 -2.96
CA ARG A 82 -8.58 4.42 -3.94
C ARG A 82 -8.21 3.42 -5.04
N MET A 83 -6.94 3.31 -5.43
CA MET A 83 -6.52 2.25 -6.36
C MET A 83 -6.60 0.85 -5.73
N LEU A 84 -6.28 0.73 -4.43
CA LEU A 84 -6.26 -0.54 -3.72
C LEU A 84 -7.65 -1.08 -3.38
N ASN A 85 -8.55 -0.24 -2.86
CA ASN A 85 -9.85 -0.69 -2.33
C ASN A 85 -11.04 0.19 -2.77
N GLY A 86 -10.83 1.12 -3.70
CA GLY A 86 -11.87 2.03 -4.19
C GLY A 86 -12.29 3.15 -3.22
N LYS A 87 -11.72 3.22 -2.01
CA LYS A 87 -12.14 4.15 -0.95
C LYS A 87 -10.98 5.06 -0.49
N PRO A 88 -11.26 6.32 -0.10
CA PRO A 88 -10.25 7.20 0.50
C PRO A 88 -9.74 6.64 1.84
N TRP A 89 -8.60 7.16 2.30
CA TRP A 89 -7.97 6.67 3.54
C TRP A 89 -8.67 7.22 4.79
N GLU A 90 -9.25 6.32 5.58
CA GLU A 90 -9.97 6.65 6.83
C GLU A 90 -9.21 6.33 8.12
N TYR A 91 -8.02 5.73 8.05
CA TYR A 91 -7.30 5.23 9.23
C TYR A 91 -6.23 6.21 9.77
N PRO A 92 -5.84 6.15 11.05
CA PRO A 92 -4.68 6.90 11.53
C PRO A 92 -3.41 6.40 10.84
N MET A 93 -2.50 7.32 10.51
CA MET A 93 -1.23 7.03 9.85
C MET A 93 -0.44 6.00 10.66
N ILE A 94 -0.17 4.84 10.06
CA ILE A 94 0.87 3.94 10.56
C ILE A 94 2.20 4.60 10.18
N VAL A 95 2.65 5.53 11.02
CA VAL A 95 3.89 6.29 10.82
C VAL A 95 5.03 5.30 10.79
N ALA A 96 5.63 5.12 9.61
CA ALA A 96 6.85 4.33 9.47
C ALA A 96 7.90 4.87 10.44
N PRO A 97 8.57 4.01 11.26
CA PRO A 97 9.78 4.43 11.94
C PRO A 97 10.74 5.02 10.89
N SER A 98 11.62 5.95 11.28
CA SER A 98 12.53 6.57 10.30
C SER A 98 13.30 5.47 9.54
N PRO A 99 13.52 5.61 8.21
CA PRO A 99 14.21 4.61 7.39
C PRO A 99 15.58 4.21 7.97
N MET A 100 16.22 5.14 8.68
CA MET A 100 17.49 4.95 9.38
C MET A 100 17.41 3.87 10.48
N ILE A 101 16.30 3.82 11.23
CA ILE A 101 16.09 2.79 12.26
C ILE A 101 15.93 1.40 11.61
N TRP A 102 15.41 1.33 10.37
CA TRP A 102 15.17 0.07 9.64
C TRP A 102 16.49 -0.52 9.12
N THR A 103 17.38 0.33 8.64
CA THR A 103 18.67 -0.04 8.04
C THR A 103 19.72 -0.37 9.09
N ILE A 104 19.88 0.46 10.14
CA ILE A 104 20.98 0.31 11.12
C ILE A 104 20.98 -1.06 11.82
N CYS A 105 19.78 -1.61 12.05
CA CYS A 105 19.62 -2.90 12.72
C CYS A 105 20.14 -4.10 11.92
N ASP A 106 20.11 -4.01 10.60
CA ASP A 106 20.57 -5.06 9.69
C ASP A 106 22.08 -4.96 9.39
N PHE A 107 22.68 -3.77 9.55
CA PHE A 107 24.12 -3.54 9.28
C PHE A 107 25.04 -3.71 10.50
N LEU A 108 24.55 -3.56 11.73
CA LEU A 108 25.38 -3.64 12.94
C LEU A 108 24.84 -4.71 13.92
N PRO A 109 25.27 -5.98 13.78
CA PRO A 109 24.84 -7.08 14.65
C PRO A 109 25.08 -6.82 16.14
N VAL A 110 26.09 -6.02 16.48
CA VAL A 110 26.44 -5.67 17.87
C VAL A 110 25.35 -4.84 18.57
N LEU A 111 24.58 -4.04 17.81
CA LEU A 111 23.45 -3.29 18.36
C LEU A 111 22.32 -4.22 18.83
N ARG A 112 22.21 -5.42 18.25
CA ARG A 112 21.26 -6.44 18.72
C ARG A 112 21.58 -6.95 20.13
N TRP A 113 22.84 -6.84 20.54
CA TRP A 113 23.34 -7.27 21.85
C TRP A 113 23.28 -6.15 22.90
N VAL A 114 23.64 -4.91 22.51
CA VAL A 114 23.69 -3.74 23.40
C VAL A 114 22.37 -2.96 23.34
N GLY A 115 21.34 -3.45 24.05
CA GLY A 115 20.20 -2.61 24.46
C GLY A 115 19.06 -2.35 23.44
N TYR A 116 19.04 -2.98 22.27
CA TYR A 116 18.00 -2.75 21.23
C TYR A 116 16.64 -3.44 21.47
N LYS A 117 16.45 -4.16 22.60
CA LYS A 117 15.17 -4.86 22.91
C LYS A 117 13.94 -3.94 22.80
N GLY A 118 14.07 -2.65 23.13
CA GLY A 118 13.01 -1.65 23.00
C GLY A 118 12.66 -1.31 21.55
N ILE A 119 13.67 -1.10 20.71
CA ILE A 119 13.46 -0.74 19.30
C ILE A 119 12.98 -1.97 18.51
N GLU A 120 13.48 -3.17 18.83
CA GLU A 120 12.99 -4.44 18.26
C GLU A 120 11.51 -4.68 18.64
N LYS A 121 11.12 -4.42 19.90
CA LYS A 121 9.71 -4.43 20.33
C LYS A 121 8.89 -3.38 19.58
N GLY A 122 9.41 -2.18 19.38
CA GLY A 122 8.78 -1.11 18.59
C GLY A 122 8.53 -1.52 17.14
N MET A 123 9.54 -2.10 16.49
CA MET A 123 9.44 -2.65 15.13
C MET A 123 8.43 -3.79 15.05
N ARG A 124 8.45 -4.75 15.98
CA ARG A 124 7.44 -5.82 16.03
C ARG A 124 6.02 -5.26 16.18
N LYS A 125 5.83 -4.27 17.05
CA LYS A 125 4.53 -3.60 17.25
C LYS A 125 4.07 -2.86 15.99
N TYR A 126 4.98 -2.14 15.33
CA TYR A 126 4.72 -1.47 14.06
C TYR A 126 4.30 -2.47 12.98
N ASN A 127 5.08 -3.54 12.84
CA ASN A 127 4.80 -4.57 11.85
C ASN A 127 3.49 -5.30 12.09
N ARG A 128 3.15 -5.57 13.35
CA ARG A 128 1.85 -6.12 13.72
C ARG A 128 0.71 -5.20 13.28
N LYS A 129 0.78 -3.90 13.61
CA LYS A 129 -0.22 -2.91 13.16
C LYS A 129 -0.33 -2.84 11.64
N ARG A 130 0.80 -2.90 10.94
CA ARG A 130 0.85 -2.90 9.47
C ARG A 130 0.22 -4.17 8.89
N ASP A 131 0.53 -5.33 9.44
CA ASP A 131 -0.01 -6.62 9.01
C ASP A 131 -1.52 -6.70 9.26
N GLU A 132 -1.99 -6.36 10.46
CA GLU A 132 -3.41 -6.26 10.80
C GLU A 132 -4.15 -5.30 9.86
N PHE A 133 -3.53 -4.16 9.55
CA PHE A 133 -4.10 -3.20 8.60
C PHE A 133 -4.23 -3.78 7.19
N LEU A 134 -3.18 -4.43 6.67
CA LEU A 134 -3.22 -5.03 5.34
C LEU A 134 -4.20 -6.19 5.27
N GLN A 135 -4.28 -7.01 6.31
CA GLN A 135 -5.26 -8.09 6.41
C GLN A 135 -6.68 -7.54 6.36
N LYS A 136 -7.00 -6.51 7.17
CA LYS A 136 -8.31 -5.85 7.14
C LYS A 136 -8.69 -5.30 5.76
N LEU A 137 -7.71 -4.81 4.99
CA LEU A 137 -7.98 -4.38 3.61
C LEU A 137 -8.36 -5.55 2.72
N ILE A 138 -7.64 -6.67 2.82
CA ILE A 138 -7.91 -7.88 2.04
C ILE A 138 -9.28 -8.46 2.42
N ASP A 139 -9.56 -8.59 3.72
CA ASP A 139 -10.81 -9.15 4.23
C ASP A 139 -12.01 -8.30 3.80
N LYS A 140 -11.92 -6.97 3.90
CA LYS A 140 -12.97 -6.06 3.43
C LYS A 140 -13.24 -6.20 1.93
N CYS A 141 -12.22 -6.45 1.12
CA CYS A 141 -12.37 -6.74 -0.31
C CYS A 141 -13.01 -8.11 -0.54
N ARG A 142 -12.66 -9.15 0.25
CA ARG A 142 -13.30 -10.47 0.21
C ARG A 142 -14.79 -10.38 0.56
N GLU A 143 -15.14 -9.66 1.62
CA GLU A 143 -16.52 -9.39 2.03
C GLU A 143 -17.29 -8.63 0.93
N SER A 144 -16.70 -7.56 0.40
CA SER A 144 -17.32 -6.77 -0.69
C SER A 144 -17.52 -7.59 -1.97
N ARG A 145 -16.65 -8.57 -2.25
CA ARG A 145 -16.80 -9.52 -3.35
C ARG A 145 -17.93 -10.51 -3.07
N ALA A 146 -17.99 -11.09 -1.88
CA ALA A 146 -19.01 -12.05 -1.49
C ALA A 146 -20.43 -11.45 -1.59
N ILE A 147 -20.61 -10.22 -1.08
CA ILE A 147 -21.91 -9.50 -1.16
C ILE A 147 -22.34 -9.30 -2.62
N ARG A 148 -21.42 -8.93 -3.51
CA ARG A 148 -21.73 -8.72 -4.94
C ARG A 148 -22.09 -10.01 -5.67
N GLN A 149 -21.56 -11.15 -5.23
CA GLN A 149 -21.90 -12.45 -5.80
C GLN A 149 -23.28 -12.94 -5.35
N THR A 150 -23.70 -12.62 -4.11
CA THR A 150 -25.04 -12.94 -3.59
C THR A 150 -26.15 -12.07 -4.17
N ASP A 151 -25.87 -10.80 -4.50
CA ASP A 151 -26.89 -9.86 -5.00
C ASP A 151 -27.21 -9.99 -6.49
N GLY A 152 -26.66 -10.99 -7.20
CA GLY A 152 -27.08 -11.34 -8.56
C GLY A 152 -26.93 -10.22 -9.61
N VAL A 153 -26.10 -9.21 -9.36
CA VAL A 153 -25.87 -8.12 -10.34
C VAL A 153 -24.92 -8.61 -11.44
N GLN A 154 -25.44 -9.43 -12.34
CA GLN A 154 -24.94 -9.56 -13.72
C GLN A 154 -25.35 -8.31 -14.51
N GLY A 155 -24.84 -7.15 -14.09
CA GLY A 155 -25.00 -5.87 -14.77
C GLY A 155 -23.71 -5.53 -15.48
N HIS A 156 -23.76 -5.46 -16.81
CA HIS A 156 -22.69 -5.19 -17.76
C HIS A 156 -22.13 -3.75 -17.64
N GLN A 157 -21.61 -3.41 -16.48
CA GLN A 157 -20.62 -2.36 -16.32
C GLN A 157 -19.46 -3.05 -15.64
N GLU A 158 -18.37 -3.22 -16.38
CA GLU A 158 -17.08 -3.70 -15.85
C GLU A 158 -16.66 -2.71 -14.74
N MET A 159 -17.27 -2.83 -13.56
CA MET A 159 -16.99 -2.00 -12.41
C MET A 159 -15.56 -2.34 -12.07
N MET A 160 -14.68 -1.42 -12.43
CA MET A 160 -13.30 -1.81 -12.64
C MET A 160 -12.72 -2.45 -11.37
N LYS A 161 -12.20 -3.68 -11.50
CA LYS A 161 -11.66 -4.46 -10.38
C LYS A 161 -10.52 -3.73 -9.69
N THR A 162 -10.63 -3.45 -8.41
CA THR A 162 -9.54 -2.87 -7.61
C THR A 162 -8.29 -3.75 -7.66
N LEU A 163 -7.12 -3.18 -7.35
CA LEU A 163 -5.88 -3.97 -7.35
C LEU A 163 -5.99 -5.20 -6.43
N ILE A 164 -6.64 -5.07 -5.28
CA ILE A 164 -6.85 -6.20 -4.36
C ILE A 164 -7.77 -7.25 -4.99
N GLU A 165 -8.81 -6.85 -5.72
CA GLU A 165 -9.68 -7.80 -6.44
C GLU A 165 -8.93 -8.54 -7.56
N GLU A 166 -8.07 -7.84 -8.32
CA GLU A 166 -7.21 -8.46 -9.34
C GLU A 166 -6.19 -9.43 -8.68
N LEU A 167 -5.68 -9.10 -7.50
CA LEU A 167 -4.81 -10.00 -6.72
C LEU A 167 -5.54 -11.22 -6.15
N LEU A 168 -6.80 -11.07 -5.75
CA LEU A 168 -7.63 -12.18 -5.28
C LEU A 168 -7.95 -13.14 -6.45
N ASP A 169 -8.15 -12.64 -7.67
CA ASP A 169 -8.26 -13.48 -8.86
C ASP A 169 -7.00 -14.35 -9.07
N LEU A 170 -5.81 -13.77 -8.88
CA LEU A 170 -4.54 -14.52 -8.96
C LEU A 170 -4.41 -15.57 -7.85
N GLN A 171 -4.88 -15.24 -6.64
CA GLN A 171 -4.91 -16.18 -5.51
C GLN A 171 -5.85 -17.36 -5.77
N GLU A 172 -7.00 -17.15 -6.42
CA GLU A 172 -7.92 -18.23 -6.80
C GLU A 172 -7.33 -19.12 -7.90
N ALA A 173 -6.57 -18.54 -8.84
CA ALA A 173 -5.94 -19.29 -9.93
C ALA A 173 -4.73 -20.13 -9.47
N GLU A 174 -3.89 -19.59 -8.57
CA GLU A 174 -2.66 -20.24 -8.09
C GLU A 174 -2.52 -20.07 -6.56
N PRO A 175 -3.35 -20.77 -5.75
CA PRO A 175 -3.43 -20.56 -4.29
C PRO A 175 -2.13 -20.91 -3.55
N ASP A 176 -1.39 -21.92 -4.02
CA ASP A 176 -0.13 -22.34 -3.42
C ASP A 176 0.99 -21.29 -3.57
N TYR A 177 0.89 -20.44 -4.60
CA TYR A 177 1.89 -19.41 -4.90
C TYR A 177 1.51 -18.04 -4.33
N TYR A 178 0.25 -17.63 -4.51
CA TYR A 178 -0.26 -16.34 -4.07
C TYR A 178 -0.93 -16.43 -2.68
N SER A 179 -0.10 -16.70 -1.66
CA SER A 179 -0.53 -16.61 -0.26
C SER A 179 -0.92 -15.17 0.14
N ASP A 180 -1.64 -15.01 1.25
CA ASP A 180 -1.95 -13.69 1.83
C ASP A 180 -0.67 -12.87 2.08
N TYR A 181 0.44 -13.51 2.42
CA TYR A 181 1.73 -12.84 2.59
C TYR A 181 2.27 -12.26 1.27
N THR A 182 2.13 -13.01 0.17
CA THR A 182 2.49 -12.57 -1.18
C THR A 182 1.65 -11.35 -1.59
N LEU A 183 0.33 -11.42 -1.36
CA LEU A 183 -0.60 -10.32 -1.64
C LEU A 183 -0.27 -9.07 -0.83
N LYS A 184 -0.09 -9.21 0.49
CA LYS A 184 0.34 -8.14 1.38
C LYS A 184 1.65 -7.51 0.92
N GLY A 185 2.56 -8.31 0.37
CA GLY A 185 3.82 -7.82 -0.16
C GLY A 185 3.67 -6.95 -1.40
N ILE A 186 2.84 -7.35 -2.34
CA ILE A 186 2.54 -6.56 -3.55
C ILE A 186 1.82 -5.25 -3.17
N ILE A 187 0.88 -5.29 -2.22
CA ILE A 187 0.16 -4.10 -1.71
C ILE A 187 1.11 -3.12 -1.00
N LEU A 188 2.15 -3.61 -0.32
CA LEU A 188 3.09 -2.73 0.39
C LEU A 188 3.97 -1.94 -0.58
N VAL A 189 4.41 -2.58 -1.67
CA VAL A 189 5.27 -1.95 -2.68
C VAL A 189 4.56 -0.79 -3.37
N SER A 190 3.28 -0.94 -3.68
CA SER A 190 2.48 0.10 -4.34
C SER A 190 2.29 1.35 -3.47
N LYS A 191 2.55 1.30 -2.16
CA LYS A 191 2.60 2.47 -1.27
C LYS A 191 3.95 3.19 -1.24
N THR A 192 5.04 2.50 -1.60
CA THR A 192 6.41 2.99 -1.35
C THR A 192 7.07 3.69 -2.54
N GLN A 193 6.38 3.89 -3.66
CA GLN A 193 6.89 4.69 -4.77
C GLN A 193 6.24 6.08 -4.81
N PRO A 194 6.76 7.08 -4.09
CA PRO A 194 6.76 8.43 -4.61
C PRO A 194 7.79 8.47 -5.75
N LEU A 195 7.39 9.06 -6.87
CA LEU A 195 8.17 9.27 -8.09
C LEU A 195 9.63 9.65 -7.77
N LEU A 196 10.57 8.73 -8.02
CA LEU A 196 11.99 9.05 -8.17
C LEU A 196 12.25 9.25 -9.66
N ARG A 197 12.09 10.50 -10.09
CA ARG A 197 12.84 11.14 -11.17
C ARG A 197 13.16 12.56 -10.74
#